data_AF-A0A7C7N052-F1
#
_entry.id   AF-A0A7C7N052-F1
#
_cell.length_a   1.000
_cell.length_b   1.000
_cell.length_c   1.000
_cell.angle_alpha   90.00
_cell.angle_beta   90.00
_cell.angle_gamma   90.00
#
_symmetry.space_group_name_H-M   'P 1'
#
loop_
_entity.id
_entity.type
_entity.pdbx_description
1 polymer ?
#
loop_
_entity_poly.entity_id
_entity_poly.type
_entity_poly.pdbx_seq_one_letter_code
_entity_poly.pdbx_strand_id
1 'polypeptide(L)'
;MNKYFLVIARYKDEKQEIFDNHISPINQRYCDKHGFEYVVIGNDEPLELVRDNPTWWKFTIAQDWINKGKLKQGDVLTHFDADMVVVKDDQPYQTNKSFSYAIDNGNTHCMGNYTITVNDWSIDLIDRILSEDLYNKCKDLDHWQNFREQAAWYTMTGVLQHSWISFFDMPNHGFHSTVSPNLHYSLEDLDKHVEVRGPEWNTTLLAEEAADPVSQALQKYNIVKSKKEDTIVRHFAGGQPWDPVYFNVKK
;
A
#
# COMPACT_ATOMS: atom_id res chain seq x y z
N MET A 1 21.69 3.11 -8.46
CA MET A 1 20.41 2.73 -7.86
C MET A 1 19.55 3.97 -7.81
N ASN A 2 18.57 4.03 -8.69
CA ASN A 2 17.57 5.09 -8.71
C ASN A 2 16.44 4.72 -7.74
N LYS A 3 15.73 5.73 -7.22
CA LYS A 3 14.59 5.54 -6.34
C LYS A 3 13.43 6.35 -6.88
N TYR A 4 12.28 5.72 -7.05
CA TYR A 4 11.06 6.36 -7.53
C TYR A 4 9.99 6.23 -6.46
N PHE A 5 9.21 7.29 -6.31
CA PHE A 5 8.05 7.31 -5.44
C PHE A 5 6.82 7.64 -6.28
N LEU A 6 6.00 6.62 -6.54
CA LEU A 6 4.82 6.70 -7.39
C LEU A 6 3.58 7.00 -6.56
N VAL A 7 2.78 7.94 -7.04
CA VAL A 7 1.41 8.17 -6.59
C VAL A 7 0.50 8.33 -7.80
N ILE A 8 -0.70 7.75 -7.73
CA ILE A 8 -1.70 7.84 -8.80
C ILE A 8 -2.92 8.57 -8.23
N ALA A 9 -3.16 9.80 -8.66
CA ALA A 9 -4.22 10.66 -8.14
C ALA A 9 -5.10 11.18 -9.27
N ARG A 10 -6.32 10.63 -9.37
CA ARG A 10 -7.24 10.87 -10.49
C ARG A 10 -8.68 11.06 -10.01
N TYR A 11 -8.86 11.87 -8.99
CA TYR A 11 -10.18 12.19 -8.47
C TYR A 11 -10.89 13.19 -9.40
N LYS A 12 -12.22 13.14 -9.42
CA LYS A 12 -13.08 14.06 -10.19
C LYS A 12 -13.77 15.10 -9.30
N ASP A 13 -13.48 15.04 -7.99
CA ASP A 13 -14.10 15.84 -6.95
C ASP A 13 -13.04 16.66 -6.19
N GLU A 14 -13.46 17.29 -5.10
CA GLU A 14 -12.63 18.11 -4.20
C GLU A 14 -11.39 17.39 -3.66
N LYS A 15 -11.35 16.04 -3.65
CA LYS A 15 -10.17 15.29 -3.23
C LYS A 15 -8.98 15.52 -4.14
N GLN A 16 -9.21 15.78 -5.44
CA GLN A 16 -8.12 16.11 -6.36
C GLN A 16 -7.42 17.40 -5.93
N GLU A 17 -8.21 18.43 -5.60
CA GLU A 17 -7.67 19.71 -5.15
C GLU A 17 -6.94 19.58 -3.81
N ILE A 18 -7.49 18.80 -2.87
CA ILE A 18 -6.83 18.54 -1.58
C ILE A 18 -5.50 17.80 -1.81
N PHE A 19 -5.49 16.80 -2.69
CA PHE A 19 -4.27 16.07 -3.03
C PHE A 19 -3.21 17.00 -3.62
N ASP A 20 -3.57 17.75 -4.67
CA ASP A 20 -2.65 18.61 -5.42
C ASP A 20 -2.06 19.73 -4.55
N ASN A 21 -2.89 20.35 -3.69
CA ASN A 21 -2.48 21.51 -2.91
C ASN A 21 -1.87 21.16 -1.54
N HIS A 22 -2.12 19.96 -1.01
CA HIS A 22 -1.70 19.60 0.34
C HIS A 22 -0.89 18.31 0.41
N ILE A 23 -1.46 17.16 0.01
CA ILE A 23 -0.82 15.86 0.20
C ILE A 23 0.41 15.71 -0.71
N SER A 24 0.27 16.01 -2.00
CA SER A 24 1.34 15.88 -2.99
C SER A 24 2.56 16.73 -2.62
N PRO A 25 2.45 18.03 -2.25
CA PRO A 25 3.58 18.82 -1.77
C PRO A 25 4.27 18.26 -0.51
N ILE A 26 3.54 17.61 0.40
CA ILE A 26 4.13 16.98 1.58
C ILE A 26 4.94 15.75 1.17
N ASN A 27 4.36 14.88 0.35
CA ASN A 27 5.02 13.67 -0.13
C ASN A 27 6.22 14.00 -1.02
N GLN A 28 6.17 15.07 -1.83
CA GLN A 28 7.32 15.57 -2.59
C GLN A 28 8.47 15.98 -1.67
N ARG A 29 8.21 16.75 -0.59
CA ARG A 29 9.28 17.14 0.37
C ARG A 29 9.93 15.93 1.03
N TYR A 30 9.13 14.93 1.37
CA TYR A 30 9.63 13.66 1.85
C TYR A 30 10.55 12.98 0.82
N CYS A 31 10.13 12.94 -0.44
CA CYS A 31 10.91 12.38 -1.54
C CYS A 31 12.24 13.11 -1.72
N ASP A 32 12.22 14.45 -1.73
CA ASP A 32 13.40 15.30 -1.84
C ASP A 32 14.40 15.01 -0.70
N LYS A 33 13.90 14.89 0.54
CA LYS A 33 14.70 14.58 1.73
C LYS A 33 15.40 13.23 1.63
N HIS A 34 14.74 12.22 1.07
CA HIS A 34 15.21 10.83 1.06
C HIS A 34 15.79 10.36 -0.29
N GLY A 35 15.87 11.28 -1.26
CA GLY A 35 16.46 11.06 -2.57
C GLY A 35 15.60 10.19 -3.50
N PHE A 36 14.27 10.33 -3.44
CA PHE A 36 13.34 9.74 -4.39
C PHE A 36 12.98 10.73 -5.49
N GLU A 37 12.88 10.25 -6.73
CA GLU A 37 12.13 10.93 -7.79
C GLU A 37 10.64 10.75 -7.52
N TYR A 38 9.96 11.84 -7.18
CA TYR A 38 8.51 11.83 -6.98
C TYR A 38 7.78 11.88 -8.32
N VAL A 39 6.90 10.90 -8.56
CA VAL A 39 6.16 10.75 -9.81
C VAL A 39 4.67 10.68 -9.48
N VAL A 40 3.92 11.65 -9.97
CA VAL A 40 2.46 11.70 -9.84
C VAL A 40 1.84 11.45 -11.20
N ILE A 41 0.98 10.45 -11.29
CA ILE A 41 0.15 10.22 -12.48
C ILE A 41 -1.23 10.82 -12.23
N GLY A 42 -1.46 11.97 -12.85
CA GLY A 42 -2.65 12.81 -12.70
C GLY A 42 -3.75 12.51 -13.72
N ASN A 43 -4.78 13.35 -13.75
CA ASN A 43 -5.90 13.25 -14.71
C ASN A 43 -5.51 13.55 -16.18
N ASP A 44 -4.36 14.18 -16.38
CA ASP A 44 -3.81 14.60 -17.68
C ASP A 44 -3.21 13.46 -18.50
N GLU A 45 -2.76 12.38 -17.85
CA GLU A 45 -2.31 11.17 -18.54
C GLU A 45 -3.51 10.28 -18.89
N PRO A 46 -3.60 9.66 -20.08
CA PRO A 46 -4.63 8.66 -20.34
C PRO A 46 -4.24 7.32 -19.68
N LEU A 47 -5.10 6.81 -18.80
CA LEU A 47 -4.97 5.45 -18.23
C LEU A 47 -6.27 4.67 -18.44
N GLU A 48 -6.17 3.53 -19.11
CA GLU A 48 -7.28 2.59 -19.24
C GLU A 48 -7.44 1.77 -17.96
N LEU A 49 -8.68 1.46 -17.59
CA LEU A 49 -8.95 0.58 -16.46
C LEU A 49 -8.46 -0.83 -16.78
N VAL A 50 -7.78 -1.44 -15.83
CA VAL A 50 -7.38 -2.85 -15.91
C VAL A 50 -8.36 -3.64 -15.08
N ARG A 51 -8.99 -4.68 -15.66
CA ARG A 51 -10.04 -5.48 -14.98
C ARG A 51 -11.14 -4.59 -14.39
N ASP A 52 -11.53 -3.55 -15.16
CA ASP A 52 -12.54 -2.55 -14.81
C ASP A 52 -12.29 -1.79 -13.49
N ASN A 53 -11.04 -1.70 -13.02
CA ASN A 53 -10.73 -1.07 -11.73
C ASN A 53 -9.36 -0.37 -11.70
N PRO A 54 -9.26 0.83 -11.08
CA PRO A 54 -7.99 1.58 -11.00
C PRO A 54 -6.97 1.00 -10.02
N THR A 55 -7.38 0.16 -9.05
CA THR A 55 -6.46 -0.38 -8.03
C THR A 55 -5.31 -1.20 -8.62
N TRP A 56 -5.50 -1.81 -9.79
CA TRP A 56 -4.48 -2.57 -10.50
C TRP A 56 -3.35 -1.73 -11.08
N TRP A 57 -3.56 -0.42 -11.28
CA TRP A 57 -2.60 0.47 -11.92
C TRP A 57 -1.24 0.49 -11.24
N LYS A 58 -1.22 0.44 -9.90
CA LYS A 58 0.03 0.51 -9.12
C LYS A 58 1.01 -0.61 -9.49
N PHE A 59 0.52 -1.79 -9.88
CA PHE A 59 1.36 -2.90 -10.32
C PHE A 59 1.55 -2.92 -11.84
N THR A 60 0.55 -2.55 -12.65
CA THR A 60 0.72 -2.53 -14.11
C THR A 60 1.70 -1.45 -14.56
N ILE A 61 1.73 -0.29 -13.90
CA ILE A 61 2.72 0.76 -14.16
C ILE A 61 4.11 0.29 -13.76
N ALA A 62 4.25 -0.38 -12.61
CA ALA A 62 5.53 -0.94 -12.18
C ALA A 62 6.07 -1.95 -13.22
N GLN A 63 5.21 -2.87 -13.69
CA GLN A 63 5.55 -3.84 -14.73
C GLN A 63 5.96 -3.14 -16.04
N ASP A 64 5.18 -2.14 -16.48
CA ASP A 64 5.47 -1.38 -17.69
C ASP A 64 6.80 -0.63 -17.61
N TRP A 65 7.12 -0.02 -16.46
CA TRP A 65 8.40 0.66 -16.23
C TRP A 65 9.59 -0.31 -16.26
N ILE A 66 9.42 -1.53 -15.73
CA ILE A 66 10.43 -2.59 -15.82
C ILE A 66 10.62 -3.01 -17.29
N ASN A 67 9.52 -3.30 -17.99
CA ASN A 67 9.55 -3.75 -19.39
C ASN A 67 10.16 -2.72 -20.35
N LYS A 68 9.92 -1.42 -20.10
CA LYS A 68 10.50 -0.31 -20.87
C LYS A 68 11.93 0.05 -20.44
N GLY A 69 12.46 -0.59 -19.40
CA GLY A 69 13.80 -0.32 -18.87
C GLY A 69 13.95 1.00 -18.11
N LYS A 70 12.85 1.62 -17.67
CA LYS A 70 12.84 2.77 -16.75
C LYS A 70 13.26 2.33 -15.34
N LEU A 71 12.71 1.21 -14.87
CA LEU A 71 13.14 0.53 -13.65
C LEU A 71 14.10 -0.60 -14.01
N LYS A 72 15.28 -0.62 -13.41
CA LYS A 72 16.32 -1.62 -13.67
C LYS A 72 16.63 -2.41 -12.40
N GLN A 73 17.29 -3.55 -12.57
CA GLN A 73 17.79 -4.37 -11.45
C GLN A 73 18.54 -3.52 -10.42
N GLY A 74 18.12 -3.64 -9.16
CA GLY A 74 18.61 -2.89 -8.02
C GLY A 74 17.94 -1.54 -7.78
N ASP A 75 17.12 -0.99 -8.70
CA ASP A 75 16.37 0.24 -8.45
C ASP A 75 15.24 0.01 -7.43
N VAL A 76 14.77 1.09 -6.82
CA VAL A 76 13.70 1.06 -5.82
C VAL A 76 12.47 1.78 -6.35
N LEU A 77 11.30 1.16 -6.20
CA LEU A 77 10.00 1.80 -6.42
C LEU A 77 9.19 1.72 -5.12
N THR A 78 8.83 2.87 -4.58
CA THR A 78 7.84 3.01 -3.51
C THR A 78 6.54 3.52 -4.13
N HIS A 79 5.40 2.97 -3.71
CA HIS A 79 4.07 3.42 -4.13
C HIS A 79 3.25 3.78 -2.90
N PHE A 80 2.57 4.93 -2.92
CA PHE A 80 1.48 5.29 -2.01
C PHE A 80 0.18 5.53 -2.80
N ASP A 81 -0.94 5.07 -2.24
CA ASP A 81 -2.27 5.54 -2.65
C ASP A 81 -2.40 7.05 -2.36
N ALA A 82 -3.19 7.76 -3.16
CA ALA A 82 -3.25 9.23 -3.12
C ALA A 82 -3.89 9.80 -1.84
N ASP A 83 -4.55 8.97 -1.04
CA ASP A 83 -5.10 9.29 0.27
C ASP A 83 -4.12 9.00 1.43
N MET A 84 -2.83 8.85 1.13
CA MET A 84 -1.75 8.71 2.10
C MET A 84 -0.87 9.94 2.19
N VAL A 85 -0.63 10.40 3.41
CA VAL A 85 0.22 11.57 3.71
C VAL A 85 1.33 11.18 4.69
N VAL A 86 2.57 11.57 4.37
CA VAL A 86 3.70 11.46 5.30
C VAL A 86 3.60 12.55 6.36
N VAL A 87 3.46 12.16 7.63
CA VAL A 87 3.33 13.09 8.76
C VAL A 87 4.59 13.19 9.59
N LYS A 88 5.47 12.18 9.51
CA LYS A 88 6.84 12.22 10.00
C LYS A 88 7.79 11.72 8.93
N ASP A 89 8.86 12.47 8.69
CA ASP A 89 9.77 12.23 7.59
C ASP A 89 11.18 11.83 8.05
N ASP A 90 11.33 11.35 9.29
CA ASP A 90 12.63 11.03 9.89
C ASP A 90 13.32 9.82 9.25
N GLN A 91 12.53 8.90 8.66
CA GLN A 91 13.01 7.63 8.11
C GLN A 91 12.55 7.44 6.66
N PRO A 92 13.41 6.89 5.78
CA PRO A 92 13.01 6.52 4.42
C PRO A 92 12.14 5.25 4.41
N TYR A 93 11.17 5.20 3.51
CA TYR A 93 10.38 4.01 3.23
C TYR A 93 11.17 3.17 2.22
N GLN A 94 12.22 2.52 2.71
CA GLN A 94 13.11 1.64 1.95
C GLN A 94 13.34 0.35 2.73
N THR A 95 13.53 -0.74 2.01
CA THR A 95 13.81 -2.05 2.59
C THR A 95 15.12 -2.61 2.06
N ASN A 96 15.80 -3.41 2.88
CA ASN A 96 16.96 -4.21 2.45
C ASN A 96 16.54 -5.56 1.86
N LYS A 97 15.23 -5.88 1.87
CA LYS A 97 14.66 -7.07 1.24
C LYS A 97 14.17 -6.74 -0.17
N SER A 98 13.46 -7.68 -0.81
CA SER A 98 12.87 -7.45 -2.14
C SER A 98 11.60 -6.63 -2.09
N PHE A 99 10.81 -6.76 -1.02
CA PHE A 99 9.49 -6.15 -0.90
C PHE A 99 9.19 -5.74 0.54
N SER A 100 8.49 -4.62 0.71
CA SER A 100 7.98 -4.17 1.99
C SER A 100 6.63 -3.52 1.85
N TYR A 101 5.75 -3.75 2.83
CA TYR A 101 4.44 -3.12 2.98
C TYR A 101 4.11 -3.08 4.48
N ALA A 102 2.97 -2.52 4.85
CA ALA A 102 2.57 -2.38 6.25
C ALA A 102 1.27 -3.12 6.57
N ILE A 103 1.18 -3.62 7.81
CA ILE A 103 -0.11 -3.98 8.41
C ILE A 103 -0.65 -2.74 9.09
N ASP A 104 -1.86 -2.32 8.70
CA ASP A 104 -2.49 -1.15 9.29
C ASP A 104 -3.06 -1.43 10.69
N ASN A 105 -3.46 -0.38 11.39
CA ASN A 105 -4.12 -0.49 12.70
C ASN A 105 -5.54 -1.10 12.63
N GLY A 106 -6.14 -1.12 11.43
CA GLY A 106 -7.30 -1.95 11.07
C GLY A 106 -7.03 -3.48 11.07
N ASN A 107 -5.77 -3.89 11.29
CA ASN A 107 -5.29 -5.26 11.21
C ASN A 107 -5.45 -5.88 9.81
N THR A 108 -5.03 -5.12 8.80
CA THR A 108 -5.07 -5.50 7.39
C THR A 108 -3.66 -5.42 6.81
N HIS A 109 -3.21 -6.48 6.11
CA HIS A 109 -2.03 -6.42 5.26
C HIS A 109 -2.33 -5.50 4.08
N CYS A 110 -1.91 -4.25 4.15
CA CYS A 110 -2.43 -3.23 3.25
C CYS A 110 -1.46 -2.99 2.07
N MET A 111 -2.01 -3.01 0.86
CA MET A 111 -1.28 -2.70 -0.38
C MET A 111 -1.47 -1.26 -0.86
N GLY A 112 -2.07 -0.41 -0.02
CA GLY A 112 -2.13 1.02 -0.28
C GLY A 112 -0.75 1.67 -0.26
N ASN A 113 0.21 1.07 0.45
CA ASN A 113 1.62 1.40 0.29
C ASN A 113 2.49 0.15 0.19
N TYR A 114 3.53 0.26 -0.62
CA TYR A 114 4.57 -0.75 -0.68
C TYR A 114 5.88 -0.16 -1.20
N THR A 115 6.98 -0.90 -1.02
CA THR A 115 8.28 -0.65 -1.66
C THR A 115 8.81 -1.95 -2.24
N ILE A 116 9.26 -1.92 -3.50
CA ILE A 116 10.00 -3.00 -4.16
C ILE A 116 11.44 -2.56 -4.42
N THR A 117 12.38 -3.47 -4.18
CA THR A 117 13.72 -3.42 -4.77
C THR A 117 13.71 -4.33 -5.99
N VAL A 118 13.90 -3.77 -7.18
CA VAL A 118 13.79 -4.50 -8.45
C VAL A 118 14.82 -5.62 -8.50
N ASN A 119 14.34 -6.84 -8.37
CA ASN A 119 15.09 -8.07 -8.57
C ASN A 119 14.17 -9.18 -9.09
N ASP A 120 14.75 -10.33 -9.38
CA ASP A 120 14.01 -11.47 -9.95
C ASP A 120 12.80 -11.86 -9.10
N TRP A 121 12.91 -11.77 -7.77
CA TRP A 121 11.81 -12.07 -6.86
C TRP A 121 10.70 -11.02 -6.93
N SER A 122 11.04 -9.72 -6.91
CA SER A 122 10.02 -8.67 -7.01
C SER A 122 9.34 -8.64 -8.39
N ILE A 123 10.05 -9.05 -9.45
CA ILE A 123 9.48 -9.19 -10.79
C ILE A 123 8.46 -10.33 -10.80
N ASP A 124 8.79 -11.51 -10.24
CA ASP A 124 7.83 -12.60 -10.07
C ASP A 124 6.62 -12.15 -9.25
N LEU A 125 6.79 -11.39 -8.17
CA LEU A 125 5.68 -10.83 -7.40
C LEU A 125 4.70 -10.03 -8.26
N ILE A 126 5.22 -9.09 -9.05
CA ILE A 126 4.40 -8.24 -9.93
C ILE A 126 3.67 -9.11 -10.96
N ASP A 127 4.38 -10.03 -11.62
CA ASP A 127 3.82 -10.92 -12.63
C ASP A 127 2.71 -11.82 -12.05
N ARG A 128 2.85 -12.24 -10.79
CA ARG A 128 1.86 -13.09 -10.12
C ARG A 128 0.63 -12.32 -9.68
N ILE A 129 0.78 -11.10 -9.14
CA ILE A 129 -0.35 -10.20 -8.85
C ILE A 129 -1.15 -9.92 -10.13
N LEU A 130 -0.44 -9.72 -11.24
CA LEU A 130 -1.04 -9.44 -12.55
C LEU A 130 -1.38 -10.70 -13.35
N SER A 131 -1.25 -11.90 -12.78
CA SER A 131 -1.54 -13.16 -13.48
C SER A 131 -3.02 -13.27 -13.88
N GLU A 132 -3.28 -13.47 -15.17
CA GLU A 132 -4.61 -13.74 -15.69
C GLU A 132 -5.16 -15.10 -15.23
N ASP A 133 -4.30 -16.09 -15.02
CA ASP A 133 -4.72 -17.41 -14.49
C ASP A 133 -5.25 -17.28 -13.05
N LEU A 134 -4.50 -16.59 -12.19
CA LEU A 134 -4.90 -16.37 -10.80
C LEU A 134 -6.18 -15.52 -10.74
N TYR A 135 -6.23 -14.43 -11.54
CA TYR A 135 -7.40 -13.58 -11.62
C TYR A 135 -8.65 -14.37 -12.03
N ASN A 136 -8.58 -15.16 -13.10
CA ASN A 136 -9.75 -15.92 -13.57
C ASN A 136 -10.21 -16.99 -12.58
N LYS A 137 -9.30 -17.56 -11.78
CA LYS A 137 -9.65 -18.52 -10.71
C LYS A 137 -10.35 -17.86 -9.52
N CYS A 138 -10.07 -16.58 -9.25
CA CYS A 138 -10.43 -15.95 -7.98
C CYS A 138 -11.34 -14.73 -8.09
N LYS A 139 -11.53 -14.13 -9.28
CA LYS A 139 -12.29 -12.88 -9.49
C LYS A 139 -13.73 -12.89 -8.93
N ASP A 140 -14.34 -14.06 -8.85
CA ASP A 140 -15.72 -14.23 -8.36
C ASP A 140 -15.79 -14.47 -6.84
N LEU A 141 -14.65 -14.55 -6.14
CA LEU A 141 -14.60 -14.63 -4.68
C LEU A 141 -14.89 -13.25 -4.07
N ASP A 142 -15.71 -13.20 -3.02
CA ASP A 142 -16.12 -11.95 -2.36
C ASP A 142 -14.92 -11.04 -1.99
N HIS A 143 -13.88 -11.62 -1.39
CA HIS A 143 -12.68 -10.86 -1.04
C HIS A 143 -11.93 -10.30 -2.25
N TRP A 144 -11.93 -10.98 -3.40
CA TRP A 144 -11.32 -10.47 -4.63
C TRP A 144 -12.11 -9.32 -5.23
N GLN A 145 -13.45 -9.38 -5.16
CA GLN A 145 -14.31 -8.28 -5.58
C GLN A 145 -14.10 -7.02 -4.73
N ASN A 146 -13.80 -7.22 -3.43
CA ASN A 146 -13.62 -6.13 -2.47
C ASN A 146 -12.18 -5.59 -2.43
N PHE A 147 -11.16 -6.43 -2.52
CA PHE A 147 -9.75 -6.05 -2.28
C PHE A 147 -8.81 -6.19 -3.49
N ARG A 148 -9.24 -6.83 -4.59
CA ARG A 148 -8.53 -6.86 -5.88
C ARG A 148 -7.04 -7.28 -5.77
N GLU A 149 -6.10 -6.39 -6.11
CA GLU A 149 -4.66 -6.68 -6.05
C GLU A 149 -4.20 -7.10 -4.65
N GLN A 150 -4.78 -6.51 -3.60
CA GLN A 150 -4.49 -6.89 -2.23
C GLN A 150 -4.98 -8.32 -1.96
N ALA A 151 -6.12 -8.71 -2.53
CA ALA A 151 -6.60 -10.09 -2.45
C ALA A 151 -5.68 -11.08 -3.19
N ALA A 152 -5.04 -10.64 -4.28
CA ALA A 152 -4.03 -11.45 -4.97
C ALA A 152 -2.84 -11.73 -4.04
N TRP A 153 -2.33 -10.71 -3.34
CA TRP A 153 -1.30 -10.90 -2.32
C TRP A 153 -1.73 -11.88 -1.23
N TYR A 154 -2.94 -11.72 -0.68
CA TYR A 154 -3.45 -12.59 0.39
C TYR A 154 -3.53 -14.04 -0.07
N THR A 155 -4.01 -14.25 -1.29
CA THR A 155 -4.19 -15.58 -1.86
C THR A 155 -2.86 -16.32 -2.03
N MET A 156 -1.83 -15.61 -2.51
CA MET A 156 -0.52 -16.20 -2.80
C MET A 156 0.34 -16.43 -1.56
N THR A 157 0.08 -15.66 -0.48
CA THR A 157 0.80 -15.76 0.80
C THR A 157 0.01 -16.45 1.90
N GLY A 158 -1.25 -16.82 1.63
CA GLY A 158 -2.12 -17.52 2.57
C GLY A 158 -2.54 -16.67 3.77
N VAL A 159 -2.66 -15.35 3.60
CA VAL A 159 -3.14 -14.44 4.65
C VAL A 159 -4.67 -14.54 4.75
N LEU A 160 -5.19 -14.55 5.97
CA LEU A 160 -6.63 -14.47 6.21
C LEU A 160 -7.15 -13.09 5.81
N GLN A 161 -8.35 -13.06 5.23
CA GLN A 161 -9.00 -11.81 4.82
C GLN A 161 -9.21 -10.84 5.99
N HIS A 162 -9.42 -11.38 7.19
CA HIS A 162 -9.55 -10.63 8.44
C HIS A 162 -9.15 -11.52 9.62
N SER A 163 -8.64 -10.90 10.69
CA SER A 163 -8.40 -11.54 11.98
C SER A 163 -8.78 -10.59 13.11
N TRP A 164 -9.40 -11.13 14.17
CA TRP A 164 -9.64 -10.42 15.43
C TRP A 164 -8.44 -10.48 16.39
N ILE A 165 -7.43 -11.26 16.05
CA ILE A 165 -6.14 -11.31 16.71
C ILE A 165 -5.18 -10.47 15.85
N SER A 166 -4.35 -9.63 16.47
CA SER A 166 -3.35 -8.87 15.71
C SER A 166 -2.52 -9.83 14.87
N PHE A 167 -2.31 -9.51 13.59
CA PHE A 167 -1.42 -10.28 12.75
C PHE A 167 0.01 -10.29 13.31
N PHE A 168 0.43 -9.27 14.06
CA PHE A 168 1.71 -9.27 14.79
C PHE A 168 1.79 -10.31 15.92
N ASP A 169 0.65 -10.72 16.47
CA ASP A 169 0.56 -11.77 17.47
C ASP A 169 0.38 -13.17 16.83
N MET A 170 0.14 -13.24 15.53
CA MET A 170 0.00 -14.49 14.79
C MET A 170 1.36 -14.99 14.28
N PRO A 171 1.55 -16.32 14.16
CA PRO A 171 2.75 -16.86 13.54
C PRO A 171 3.00 -16.27 12.15
N ASN A 172 4.25 -15.88 11.87
CA ASN A 172 4.68 -15.34 10.58
C ASN A 172 3.83 -14.16 10.08
N HIS A 173 3.37 -13.30 10.99
CA HIS A 173 2.46 -12.20 10.65
C HIS A 173 1.16 -12.66 9.97
N GLY A 174 0.69 -13.89 10.23
CA GLY A 174 -0.50 -14.43 9.58
C GLY A 174 -0.28 -15.05 8.20
N PHE A 175 0.94 -15.04 7.65
CA PHE A 175 1.25 -15.82 6.45
C PHE A 175 0.93 -17.31 6.67
N HIS A 176 0.40 -17.96 5.63
CA HIS A 176 -0.03 -19.37 5.62
C HIS A 176 -1.14 -19.71 6.64
N SER A 177 -1.87 -18.72 7.16
CA SER A 177 -3.06 -18.95 7.98
C SER A 177 -4.23 -19.55 7.19
N THR A 178 -4.24 -19.37 5.87
CA THR A 178 -5.16 -20.03 4.92
C THR A 178 -4.35 -20.80 3.88
N VAL A 179 -4.45 -22.13 3.89
CA VAL A 179 -3.83 -22.97 2.87
C VAL A 179 -4.77 -23.12 1.69
N SER A 180 -4.31 -22.78 0.49
CA SER A 180 -5.05 -22.95 -0.75
C SER A 180 -4.14 -23.46 -1.88
N PRO A 181 -4.69 -24.06 -2.95
CA PRO A 181 -3.90 -24.46 -4.12
C PRO A 181 -3.19 -23.30 -4.85
N ASN A 182 -3.57 -22.05 -4.55
CA ASN A 182 -3.01 -20.85 -5.16
C ASN A 182 -1.90 -20.21 -4.30
N LEU A 183 -1.55 -20.83 -3.17
CA LEU A 183 -0.41 -20.43 -2.37
C LEU A 183 0.88 -20.66 -3.17
N HIS A 184 1.72 -19.64 -3.26
CA HIS A 184 2.89 -19.63 -4.14
C HIS A 184 4.20 -19.51 -3.37
N TYR A 185 4.26 -18.61 -2.38
CA TYR A 185 5.47 -18.35 -1.61
C TYR A 185 5.53 -19.22 -0.36
N SER A 186 6.68 -19.85 -0.10
CA SER A 186 6.93 -20.56 1.17
C SER A 186 7.18 -19.56 2.31
N LEU A 187 7.07 -20.00 3.56
CA LEU A 187 7.39 -19.14 4.71
C LEU A 187 8.85 -18.70 4.73
N GLU A 188 9.78 -19.58 4.34
CA GLU A 188 11.21 -19.25 4.22
C GLU A 188 11.45 -18.18 3.14
N ASP A 189 10.76 -18.30 2.02
CA ASP A 189 10.85 -17.34 0.93
C ASP A 189 10.30 -15.97 1.33
N LEU A 190 9.15 -15.94 2.01
CA LEU A 190 8.57 -14.72 2.57
C LEU A 190 9.48 -14.08 3.62
N ASP A 191 10.05 -14.86 4.55
CA ASP A 191 10.99 -14.35 5.55
C ASP A 191 12.23 -13.73 4.90
N LYS A 192 12.75 -14.34 3.84
CA LYS A 192 13.91 -13.83 3.11
C LYS A 192 13.62 -12.55 2.34
N HIS A 193 12.46 -12.46 1.68
CA HIS A 193 12.21 -11.43 0.67
C HIS A 193 11.24 -10.33 1.10
N VAL A 194 10.50 -10.50 2.20
CA VAL A 194 9.42 -9.59 2.59
C VAL A 194 9.65 -8.97 3.97
N GLU A 195 9.53 -7.66 4.05
CA GLU A 195 9.52 -6.89 5.29
C GLU A 195 8.10 -6.37 5.57
N VAL A 196 7.51 -6.87 6.65
CA VAL A 196 6.20 -6.41 7.15
C VAL A 196 6.43 -5.30 8.16
N ARG A 197 5.92 -4.11 7.88
CA ARG A 197 6.03 -2.92 8.74
C ARG A 197 4.85 -2.77 9.68
N GLY A 198 5.09 -2.04 10.76
CA GLY A 198 4.11 -1.70 11.78
C GLY A 198 3.04 -0.70 11.32
N PRO A 199 1.99 -0.51 12.13
CA PRO A 199 0.87 0.39 11.85
C PRO A 199 1.28 1.87 11.75
N GLU A 200 2.44 2.26 12.25
CA GLU A 200 2.97 3.61 12.09
C GLU A 200 3.23 3.98 10.63
N TRP A 201 3.56 2.99 9.78
CA TRP A 201 3.76 3.17 8.34
C TRP A 201 2.45 3.10 7.53
N ASN A 202 1.33 2.81 8.18
CA ASN A 202 0.01 2.81 7.57
C ASN A 202 -1.08 2.98 8.63
N THR A 203 -1.18 4.17 9.21
CA THR A 203 -2.16 4.46 10.24
C THR A 203 -3.49 4.81 9.58
N THR A 204 -4.45 3.88 9.61
CA THR A 204 -5.80 4.10 9.06
C THR A 204 -6.80 4.60 10.10
N LEU A 205 -6.72 4.14 11.34
CA LEU A 205 -7.67 4.41 12.42
C LEU A 205 -6.99 4.98 13.67
N LEU A 206 -7.38 6.18 14.09
CA LEU A 206 -6.94 6.75 15.37
C LEU A 206 -8.16 6.98 16.26
N ALA A 207 -8.08 6.53 17.50
CA ALA A 207 -9.21 6.60 18.44
C ALA A 207 -9.57 8.06 18.75
N GLU A 208 -8.56 8.93 18.90
CA GLU A 208 -8.78 10.38 19.08
C GLU A 208 -9.39 11.10 17.86
N GLU A 209 -9.41 10.47 16.68
CA GLU A 209 -9.94 11.05 15.43
C GLU A 209 -11.34 10.56 15.07
N ALA A 210 -11.91 9.66 15.87
CA ALA A 210 -13.22 9.06 15.62
C ALA A 210 -14.39 10.01 15.98
N ALA A 211 -14.41 11.20 15.39
CA ALA A 211 -15.42 12.24 15.65
C ALA A 211 -16.68 12.09 14.79
N ASP A 212 -16.54 11.61 13.55
CA ASP A 212 -17.66 11.44 12.62
C ASP A 212 -18.22 10.00 12.64
N PRO A 213 -19.46 9.77 12.16
CA PRO A 213 -20.10 8.46 12.20
C PRO A 213 -19.34 7.34 11.47
N VAL A 214 -18.66 7.65 10.36
CA VAL A 214 -17.89 6.67 9.60
C VAL A 214 -16.68 6.24 10.42
N SER A 215 -15.89 7.20 10.91
CA SER A 215 -14.70 6.91 11.72
C SER A 215 -15.05 6.17 13.01
N GLN A 216 -16.17 6.50 13.67
CA GLN A 216 -16.68 5.77 14.84
C GLN A 216 -17.03 4.32 14.53
N ALA A 217 -17.74 4.08 13.43
CA ALA A 217 -18.12 2.73 13.02
C ALA A 217 -16.90 1.86 12.69
N LEU A 218 -15.84 2.46 12.14
CA LEU A 218 -14.60 1.78 11.80
C LEU A 218 -13.76 1.42 13.03
N GLN A 219 -13.91 2.09 14.18
CA GLN A 219 -13.11 1.80 15.39
C GLN A 219 -13.27 0.36 15.89
N LYS A 220 -14.34 -0.34 15.54
CA LYS A 220 -14.47 -1.78 15.85
C LYS A 220 -13.35 -2.63 15.22
N TYR A 221 -12.70 -2.13 14.18
CA TYR A 221 -11.57 -2.78 13.50
C TYR A 221 -10.20 -2.27 13.98
N ASN A 222 -10.14 -1.29 14.90
CA ASN A 222 -8.89 -0.76 15.45
C ASN A 222 -8.25 -1.75 16.43
N ILE A 223 -7.67 -2.82 15.88
CA ILE A 223 -7.12 -3.96 16.61
C ILE A 223 -5.66 -3.69 16.98
N VAL A 224 -4.85 -3.17 16.05
CA VAL A 224 -3.44 -2.83 16.32
C VAL A 224 -3.34 -1.37 16.73
N LYS A 225 -3.61 -1.11 18.01
CA LYS A 225 -3.69 0.24 18.55
C LYS A 225 -2.38 1.00 18.34
N SER A 226 -2.50 2.19 17.78
CA SER A 226 -1.42 3.16 17.58
C SER A 226 -1.88 4.52 18.09
N LYS A 227 -0.92 5.41 18.36
CA LYS A 227 -1.19 6.80 18.74
C LYS A 227 -0.84 7.73 17.59
N LYS A 228 -1.51 8.89 17.54
CA LYS A 228 -1.19 9.93 16.55
C LYS A 228 0.27 10.38 16.63
N GLU A 229 0.83 10.42 17.84
CA GLU A 229 2.22 10.79 18.07
C GLU A 229 3.23 9.80 17.53
N ASP A 230 2.81 8.58 17.16
CA ASP A 230 3.66 7.52 16.59
C ASP A 230 3.57 7.47 15.06
N THR A 231 2.46 7.91 14.47
CA THR A 231 2.17 7.88 13.03
C THR A 231 3.30 8.48 12.18
N ILE A 232 3.75 7.72 11.18
CA ILE A 232 4.69 8.14 10.12
C ILE A 232 3.90 8.44 8.85
N VAL A 233 2.97 7.56 8.49
CA VAL A 233 2.06 7.71 7.35
C VAL A 233 0.63 7.62 7.82
N ARG A 234 -0.15 8.68 7.60
CA ARG A 234 -1.60 8.67 7.80
C ARG A 234 -2.27 8.27 6.49
N HIS A 235 -3.16 7.29 6.54
CA HIS A 235 -3.88 6.76 5.38
C HIS A 235 -5.39 6.91 5.58
N PHE A 236 -6.04 7.76 4.79
CA PHE A 236 -7.48 8.04 4.92
C PHE A 236 -8.38 6.98 4.24
N ALA A 237 -8.07 5.71 4.50
CA ALA A 237 -8.79 4.56 3.95
C ALA A 237 -10.24 4.48 4.41
N GLY A 238 -11.06 3.71 3.69
CA GLY A 238 -12.42 3.35 4.13
C GLY A 238 -13.42 4.51 4.11
N GLY A 239 -13.13 5.56 3.34
CA GLY A 239 -14.02 6.72 3.20
C GLY A 239 -13.93 7.71 4.36
N GLN A 240 -12.90 7.62 5.19
CA GLN A 240 -12.63 8.61 6.22
C GLN A 240 -12.40 10.00 5.61
N PRO A 241 -12.85 11.08 6.28
CA PRO A 241 -12.54 12.44 5.85
C PRO A 241 -11.04 12.70 5.92
N TRP A 242 -10.52 13.47 4.97
CA TRP A 242 -9.11 13.85 4.95
C TRP A 242 -8.90 15.05 5.88
N ASP A 243 -8.31 14.81 7.05
CA ASP A 243 -8.21 15.81 8.12
C ASP A 243 -7.11 16.87 7.83
N PRO A 244 -7.46 18.16 7.72
CA PRO A 244 -6.51 19.25 7.48
C PRO A 244 -5.40 19.41 8.53
N VAL A 245 -5.54 18.82 9.72
CA VAL A 245 -4.47 18.81 10.74
C VAL A 245 -3.17 18.22 10.18
N TYR A 246 -3.27 17.28 9.23
CA TYR A 246 -2.13 16.62 8.60
C TYR A 246 -1.52 17.41 7.43
N PHE A 247 -2.17 18.49 6.99
CA PHE A 247 -1.68 19.31 5.87
C PHE A 247 -0.75 20.44 6.32
N ASN A 248 -0.68 20.68 7.63
CA ASN A 248 0.11 21.75 8.25
C ASN A 248 1.45 21.26 8.81
N VAL A 249 2.10 20.30 8.13
CA VAL A 249 3.46 19.88 8.50
C VAL A 249 4.40 21.06 8.25
N LYS A 250 4.90 21.67 9.33
CA LYS A 250 5.71 22.90 9.29
C LYS A 250 6.91 22.73 8.34
N LYS A 251 7.14 23.77 7.54
CA LYS A 251 8.30 23.92 6.64
C LYS A 251 9.60 23.99 7.42
#